data_AF-A0AA34Z3D7-F1
#
_entry.id   AF-A0AA34Z3D7-F1
#
_cell.length_a   1.000
_cell.length_b   1.000
_cell.length_c   1.000
_cell.angle_alpha   90.00
_cell.angle_beta   90.00
_cell.angle_gamma   90.00
#
_symmetry.space_group_name_H-M   'P 1'
#
loop_
_entity.id
_entity.type
_entity.pdbx_description
1 polymer ?
#
loop_
_entity_poly.entity_id
_entity_poly.type
_entity_poly.pdbx_seq_one_letter_code
_entity_poly.pdbx_strand_id
1 'polypeptide(L)'
;MNRTITITRTESVKYIDKYTQEIRSTGQRVQNTYSQEWDEFCKVWGDTNNWAELDKNGKLQHTMFLGGACYTKRNDANTVFRSMLILDIDNQEGEELTTMEMVDEFLQGYDYFVYSTYSNTPEYPRFRVMLPLLDDVKAEDWKERQSDMKAFFSPIVQDTSCFTLSQGQIMPCYPLGKKHLAFTKRNQGVFFSIDTIPKVLKRDLVIDQFKTYQRNAYSDDTILDYVDCVSIALQGSLERSKAFIFACWCVANGINDPQYVERVLRYDANKTAYERAIAHMINASKSFMNYCGNNYHMGFYSKHLPADFWIKHAPQAETFKFDRTFDRFSQAKKEANEKGWSYYELPVTGRYGELHDQIGYVYGNNFLISDCGTGKSHTMMNDPMCIVLSPYTLLAEQTTKRDADGNLYPMNDIFYGSATYDQAEKLYNDYLSGGKKNEEALNYDYKEMTLVIDECHVLYNSSNFRRKAIRAVFSIMKLFKRVIFMSGTARPEYFSNVHFDKVIRVCKHYPFTKKISIFDHHNVYGLAYSLIQQSNLPGIILVNSKEDIEDIIKKYSDLKFKEITADTKSDTDVAP
;
A
#
# COMPACT_ATOMS: atom_id res chain seq x y z
N MET A 1 -24.61 -25.01 -13.70
CA MET A 1 -23.42 -25.77 -13.26
C MET A 1 -23.57 -25.93 -11.77
N ASN A 2 -23.66 -27.15 -11.25
CA ASN A 2 -23.74 -27.37 -9.81
C ASN A 2 -22.31 -27.46 -9.28
N ARG A 3 -21.97 -26.59 -8.32
CA ARG A 3 -20.66 -26.58 -7.66
C ARG A 3 -20.76 -27.34 -6.35
N THR A 4 -19.98 -28.39 -6.22
CA THR A 4 -19.75 -29.05 -4.93
C THR A 4 -18.83 -28.17 -4.08
N ILE A 5 -19.24 -27.76 -2.90
CA ILE A 5 -18.39 -27.02 -1.93
C ILE A 5 -17.84 -27.95 -0.86
N THR A 6 -16.67 -27.63 -0.29
CA THR A 6 -16.11 -28.36 0.86
C THR A 6 -16.31 -27.57 2.15
N ILE A 7 -16.75 -28.27 3.20
CA ILE A 7 -16.95 -27.72 4.54
C ILE A 7 -16.20 -28.59 5.55
N THR A 8 -15.40 -27.95 6.41
CA THR A 8 -14.83 -28.59 7.60
C THR A 8 -15.57 -28.11 8.85
N ARG A 9 -16.20 -29.02 9.61
CA ARG A 9 -16.76 -28.72 10.94
C ARG A 9 -15.67 -28.76 11.99
N THR A 10 -15.76 -27.83 12.92
CA THR A 10 -14.79 -27.72 14.01
C THR A 10 -15.51 -27.55 15.34
N GLU A 11 -14.89 -28.03 16.41
CA GLU A 11 -15.39 -27.85 17.78
C GLU A 11 -14.40 -27.06 18.62
N SER A 12 -14.93 -26.18 19.48
CA SER A 12 -14.11 -25.48 20.46
C SER A 12 -13.74 -26.42 21.60
N VAL A 13 -12.44 -26.69 21.77
CA VAL A 13 -11.94 -27.44 22.92
C VAL A 13 -11.87 -26.48 24.11
N LYS A 14 -12.74 -26.73 25.10
CA LYS A 14 -12.86 -25.95 26.33
C LYS A 14 -12.27 -26.75 27.49
N TYR A 15 -11.52 -26.10 28.38
CA TYR A 15 -11.14 -26.64 29.69
C TYR A 15 -11.58 -25.67 30.79
N ILE A 16 -11.87 -26.19 31.97
CA ILE A 16 -12.15 -25.36 33.15
C ILE A 16 -10.80 -25.01 33.76
N ASP A 17 -10.48 -23.72 33.84
CA ASP A 17 -9.30 -23.26 34.53
C ASP A 17 -9.41 -23.63 36.01
N LYS A 18 -8.49 -24.45 36.49
CA LYS A 18 -8.54 -25.02 37.84
C LYS A 18 -8.43 -23.96 38.96
N TYR A 19 -8.00 -22.74 38.62
CA TYR A 19 -7.85 -21.64 39.58
C TYR A 19 -8.99 -20.63 39.48
N THR A 20 -9.43 -20.29 38.27
CA THR A 20 -10.49 -19.27 38.09
C THR A 20 -11.89 -19.86 37.96
N GLN A 21 -12.02 -21.19 37.79
CA GLN A 21 -13.24 -21.89 37.39
C GLN A 21 -13.87 -21.39 36.09
N GLU A 22 -13.17 -20.53 35.35
CA GLU A 22 -13.62 -20.02 34.06
C GLU A 22 -13.36 -21.05 32.97
N ILE A 23 -14.27 -21.14 32.02
CA ILE A 23 -14.10 -21.98 30.85
C ILE A 23 -13.16 -21.27 29.87
N ARG A 24 -11.96 -21.82 29.67
CA ARG A 24 -10.94 -21.31 28.74
C ARG A 24 -10.83 -22.21 27.51
N SER A 25 -10.57 -21.63 26.34
CA SER A 25 -10.40 -22.37 25.09
C SER A 25 -8.92 -22.71 24.82
N THR A 26 -8.60 -23.97 24.48
CA THR A 26 -7.23 -24.44 24.16
C THR A 26 -6.97 -24.57 22.66
N GLY A 27 -8.02 -24.50 21.84
CA GLY A 27 -7.93 -24.57 20.38
C GLY A 27 -9.22 -25.11 19.75
N GLN A 28 -9.26 -25.21 18.43
CA GLN A 28 -10.38 -25.81 17.71
C GLN A 28 -9.96 -27.07 16.95
N ARG A 29 -10.62 -28.19 17.25
CA ARG A 29 -10.36 -29.50 16.64
C ARG A 29 -11.27 -29.70 15.43
N VAL A 30 -10.75 -30.31 14.37
CA VAL A 30 -11.58 -30.75 13.23
C VAL A 30 -12.41 -31.96 13.64
N GLN A 31 -13.73 -31.87 13.49
CA GLN A 31 -14.65 -32.98 13.71
C GLN A 31 -14.75 -33.84 12.44
N ASN A 32 -15.11 -33.21 11.32
CA ASN A 32 -15.17 -33.85 10.01
C ASN A 32 -14.98 -32.80 8.90
N THR A 33 -14.60 -33.30 7.71
CA THR A 33 -14.57 -32.53 6.46
C THR A 33 -15.41 -33.29 5.46
N TYR A 34 -16.36 -32.61 4.81
CA TYR A 34 -17.25 -33.21 3.83
C TYR A 34 -17.52 -32.25 2.67
N SER A 35 -17.97 -32.81 1.55
CA SER A 35 -18.35 -32.05 0.37
C SER A 35 -19.87 -32.15 0.16
N GLN A 36 -20.49 -31.08 -0.31
CA GLN A 36 -21.93 -30.99 -0.56
C GLN A 36 -22.20 -30.08 -1.76
N GLU A 37 -23.24 -30.36 -2.54
CA GLU A 37 -23.69 -29.44 -3.59
C GLU A 37 -24.15 -28.10 -3.03
N TRP A 38 -23.69 -27.00 -3.64
CA TRP A 38 -24.04 -25.63 -3.23
C TRP A 38 -25.55 -25.41 -3.20
N ASP A 39 -26.27 -25.90 -4.21
CA ASP A 39 -27.72 -25.76 -4.28
C ASP A 39 -28.44 -26.44 -3.13
N GLU A 40 -27.99 -27.65 -2.76
CA GLU A 40 -28.58 -28.39 -1.66
C GLU A 40 -28.22 -27.73 -0.33
N PHE A 41 -26.99 -27.20 -0.18
CA PHE A 41 -26.61 -26.41 0.97
C PHE A 41 -27.55 -25.20 1.15
N CYS A 42 -27.74 -24.39 0.10
CA CYS A 42 -28.62 -23.23 0.16
C CYS A 42 -30.09 -23.61 0.39
N LYS A 43 -30.56 -24.74 -0.15
CA LYS A 43 -31.92 -25.22 0.06
C LYS A 43 -32.15 -25.63 1.52
N VAL A 44 -31.24 -26.41 2.09
CA VAL A 44 -31.32 -26.86 3.49
C VAL A 44 -31.22 -25.67 4.44
N TRP A 45 -30.21 -24.81 4.26
CA TRP A 45 -29.97 -23.70 5.18
C TRP A 45 -30.82 -22.46 4.89
N GLY A 46 -31.46 -22.38 3.73
CA GLY A 46 -32.44 -21.35 3.38
C GLY A 46 -33.73 -21.48 4.19
N ASP A 47 -34.06 -22.70 4.63
CA ASP A 47 -35.16 -22.93 5.57
C ASP A 47 -34.69 -22.73 7.02
N THR A 48 -35.16 -21.65 7.65
CA THR A 48 -34.83 -21.30 9.04
C THR A 48 -35.34 -22.33 10.05
N ASN A 49 -36.23 -23.26 9.66
CA ASN A 49 -36.63 -24.38 10.50
C ASN A 49 -35.50 -25.40 10.73
N ASN A 50 -34.50 -25.43 9.84
CA ASN A 50 -33.34 -26.32 9.98
C ASN A 50 -32.25 -25.74 10.89
N TRP A 51 -32.43 -24.53 11.40
CA TRP A 51 -31.44 -23.86 12.23
C TRP A 51 -31.57 -24.28 13.67
N ALA A 52 -30.43 -24.42 14.35
CA ALA A 52 -30.42 -24.73 15.76
C ALA A 52 -30.75 -23.48 16.61
N GLU A 53 -31.64 -23.65 17.58
CA GLU A 53 -31.89 -22.69 18.66
C GLU A 53 -30.93 -22.98 19.80
N LEU A 54 -30.02 -22.03 20.09
CA LEU A 54 -28.88 -22.29 20.98
C LEU A 54 -28.67 -21.18 22.01
N ASP A 55 -28.15 -21.55 23.17
CA ASP A 55 -27.51 -20.60 24.07
C ASP A 55 -26.09 -20.23 23.57
N LYS A 56 -25.40 -19.34 24.28
CA LYS A 56 -24.03 -18.92 23.92
C LYS A 56 -23.03 -20.08 23.91
N ASN A 57 -23.23 -21.11 24.73
CA ASN A 57 -22.32 -22.25 24.84
C ASN A 57 -22.52 -23.23 23.68
N GLY A 58 -23.78 -23.58 23.39
CA GLY A 58 -24.16 -24.44 22.29
C GLY A 58 -23.73 -23.88 20.94
N LYS A 59 -23.83 -22.55 20.75
CA LYS A 59 -23.27 -21.85 19.58
C LYS A 59 -21.79 -22.19 19.36
N LEU A 60 -20.94 -22.07 20.38
CA LEU A 60 -19.50 -22.25 20.21
C LEU A 60 -19.07 -23.73 20.06
N GLN A 61 -19.92 -24.66 20.50
CA GLN A 61 -19.63 -26.09 20.49
C GLN A 61 -20.13 -26.81 19.23
N HIS A 62 -21.26 -26.37 18.64
CA HIS A 62 -21.97 -27.16 17.64
C HIS A 62 -22.03 -26.55 16.24
N THR A 63 -21.70 -25.27 16.08
CA THR A 63 -21.96 -24.57 14.81
C THR A 63 -20.71 -24.02 14.12
N MET A 64 -19.50 -24.21 14.66
CA MET A 64 -18.29 -23.67 14.01
C MET A 64 -17.90 -24.47 12.76
N PHE A 65 -17.63 -23.78 11.66
CA PHE A 65 -17.22 -24.37 10.39
C PHE A 65 -16.19 -23.53 9.64
N LEU A 66 -15.53 -24.15 8.67
CA LEU A 66 -14.63 -23.53 7.70
C LEU A 66 -15.14 -23.87 6.30
N GLY A 67 -15.25 -22.86 5.42
CA GLY A 67 -15.60 -23.02 4.01
C GLY A 67 -14.42 -23.52 3.17
N GLY A 68 -13.92 -24.72 3.46
CA GLY A 68 -12.77 -25.33 2.81
C GLY A 68 -12.31 -26.58 3.56
N ALA A 69 -11.16 -27.14 3.17
CA ALA A 69 -10.59 -28.31 3.82
C ALA A 69 -9.52 -27.91 4.85
N CYS A 70 -9.57 -28.54 6.02
CA CYS A 70 -8.55 -28.47 7.06
C CYS A 70 -8.29 -29.86 7.63
N TYR A 71 -7.03 -30.16 7.99
CA TYR A 71 -6.64 -31.48 8.50
C TYR A 71 -7.06 -31.71 9.96
N THR A 72 -6.19 -31.37 10.93
CA THR A 72 -6.31 -31.84 12.32
C THR A 72 -6.84 -30.77 13.28
N LYS A 73 -6.20 -29.61 13.29
CA LYS A 73 -6.55 -28.44 14.12
C LYS A 73 -6.73 -27.23 13.24
N ARG A 74 -7.80 -26.44 13.44
CA ARG A 74 -8.01 -25.21 12.66
C ARG A 74 -6.93 -24.17 12.99
N ASN A 75 -6.00 -23.99 12.06
CA ASN A 75 -4.97 -22.96 12.02
C ASN A 75 -4.44 -22.85 10.58
N ASP A 76 -3.73 -21.77 10.28
CA ASP A 76 -3.23 -21.46 8.94
C ASP A 76 -2.19 -22.46 8.39
N ALA A 77 -1.61 -23.33 9.25
CA ALA A 77 -0.68 -24.37 8.84
C ALA A 77 -1.40 -25.66 8.40
N ASN A 78 -2.62 -25.89 8.89
CA ASN A 78 -3.40 -27.10 8.63
C ASN A 78 -4.57 -26.88 7.66
N THR A 79 -4.91 -25.64 7.32
CA THR A 79 -5.89 -25.32 6.29
C THR A 79 -5.28 -25.52 4.91
N VAL A 80 -5.93 -26.35 4.08
CA VAL A 80 -5.42 -26.80 2.78
C VAL A 80 -5.87 -25.87 1.65
N PHE A 81 -7.16 -25.56 1.61
CA PHE A 81 -7.78 -24.69 0.60
C PHE A 81 -9.10 -24.13 1.12
N ARG A 82 -9.64 -23.12 0.42
CA ARG A 82 -10.97 -22.54 0.65
C ARG A 82 -11.85 -22.80 -0.58
N SER A 83 -13.07 -23.28 -0.36
CA SER A 83 -14.10 -23.49 -1.39
C SER A 83 -15.07 -22.32 -1.53
N MET A 84 -15.02 -21.37 -0.59
CA MET A 84 -15.90 -20.20 -0.57
C MET A 84 -15.26 -19.05 0.22
N LEU A 85 -15.71 -17.84 -0.10
CA LEU A 85 -15.55 -16.67 0.76
C LEU A 85 -16.73 -16.61 1.73
N ILE A 86 -16.47 -16.22 2.98
CA ILE A 86 -17.51 -15.96 3.97
C ILE A 86 -17.24 -14.59 4.55
N LEU A 87 -17.96 -13.59 4.04
CA LEU A 87 -17.89 -12.21 4.47
C LEU A 87 -18.75 -12.04 5.72
N ASP A 88 -18.20 -11.43 6.77
CA ASP A 88 -18.90 -11.21 8.04
C ASP A 88 -19.31 -9.73 8.11
N ILE A 89 -20.61 -9.46 8.05
CA ILE A 89 -21.18 -8.12 8.19
C ILE A 89 -21.59 -7.95 9.64
N ASP A 90 -20.71 -7.33 10.42
CA ASP A 90 -20.88 -7.15 11.87
C ASP A 90 -21.16 -5.69 12.22
N ASN A 91 -22.28 -5.15 11.72
CA ASN A 91 -22.70 -3.78 12.00
C ASN A 91 -22.72 -3.47 13.51
N GLN A 92 -22.12 -2.33 13.89
CA GLN A 92 -22.05 -1.87 15.28
C GLN A 92 -22.60 -0.44 15.45
N GLU A 93 -22.83 -0.07 16.71
CA GLU A 93 -23.26 1.28 17.07
C GLU A 93 -22.15 2.30 16.77
N GLY A 94 -22.51 3.40 16.12
CA GLY A 94 -21.57 4.49 15.78
C GLY A 94 -20.85 4.31 14.44
N GLU A 95 -21.11 3.24 13.70
CA GLU A 95 -20.54 2.97 12.38
C GLU A 95 -21.58 3.18 11.26
N GLU A 96 -21.09 3.45 10.04
CA GLU A 96 -21.93 3.41 8.86
C GLU A 96 -22.36 1.96 8.59
N LEU A 97 -23.68 1.72 8.61
CA LEU A 97 -24.24 0.37 8.51
C LEU A 97 -24.16 -0.13 7.07
N THR A 98 -23.59 -1.32 6.89
CA THR A 98 -23.67 -2.02 5.60
C THR A 98 -25.06 -2.66 5.46
N THR A 99 -25.81 -2.26 4.43
CA THR A 99 -27.15 -2.80 4.17
C THR A 99 -27.15 -3.97 3.19
N MET A 100 -28.27 -4.70 3.10
CA MET A 100 -28.43 -5.77 2.13
C MET A 100 -28.38 -5.27 0.68
N GLU A 101 -28.90 -4.07 0.43
CA GLU A 101 -28.91 -3.44 -0.89
C GLU A 101 -27.48 -3.11 -1.35
N MET A 102 -26.62 -2.64 -0.45
CA MET A 102 -25.20 -2.40 -0.74
C MET A 102 -24.49 -3.69 -1.14
N VAL A 103 -24.80 -4.81 -0.46
CA VAL A 103 -24.25 -6.13 -0.80
C VAL A 103 -24.78 -6.61 -2.15
N ASP A 104 -26.07 -6.42 -2.44
CA ASP A 104 -26.67 -6.82 -3.72
C ASP A 104 -26.10 -6.04 -4.90
N GLU A 105 -25.89 -4.73 -4.74
CA GLU A 105 -25.27 -3.88 -5.76
C GLU A 105 -23.80 -4.28 -5.98
N PHE A 106 -23.05 -4.49 -4.89
CA PHE A 106 -21.64 -4.85 -4.96
C PHE A 106 -21.41 -6.24 -5.59
N LEU A 107 -22.28 -7.21 -5.31
CA LEU A 107 -22.20 -8.59 -5.79
C LEU A 107 -23.09 -8.89 -6.99
N GLN A 108 -23.53 -7.85 -7.72
CA GLN A 108 -24.43 -8.00 -8.85
C GLN A 108 -23.90 -9.05 -9.85
N GLY A 109 -24.74 -10.05 -10.14
CA GLY A 109 -24.45 -11.13 -11.09
C GLY A 109 -23.79 -12.38 -10.50
N TYR A 110 -23.35 -12.35 -9.23
CA TYR A 110 -22.78 -13.53 -8.56
C TYR A 110 -23.83 -14.33 -7.77
N ASP A 111 -23.63 -15.65 -7.68
CA ASP A 111 -24.39 -16.48 -6.74
C ASP A 111 -23.84 -16.27 -5.33
N TYR A 112 -24.70 -15.98 -4.37
CA TYR A 112 -24.33 -15.88 -2.96
C TYR A 112 -25.51 -16.22 -2.05
N PHE A 113 -25.18 -16.71 -0.86
CA PHE A 113 -26.13 -17.05 0.19
C PHE A 113 -25.89 -16.19 1.42
N VAL A 114 -26.95 -15.60 1.93
CA VAL A 114 -26.92 -14.72 3.10
C VAL A 114 -27.73 -15.35 4.22
N TYR A 115 -27.22 -15.23 5.44
CA TYR A 115 -27.94 -15.59 6.64
C TYR A 115 -27.61 -14.67 7.81
N SER A 116 -28.61 -14.36 8.64
CA SER A 116 -28.43 -13.61 9.88
C SER A 116 -27.48 -14.32 10.85
N THR A 117 -26.63 -13.57 11.54
CA THR A 117 -25.79 -14.11 12.61
C THR A 117 -26.58 -14.27 13.93
N TYR A 118 -26.01 -15.02 14.88
CA TYR A 118 -26.55 -15.18 16.22
C TYR A 118 -26.83 -13.85 16.96
N SER A 119 -26.06 -12.80 16.66
CA SER A 119 -26.14 -11.50 17.33
C SER A 119 -26.98 -10.47 16.55
N ASN A 120 -27.68 -10.90 15.49
CA ASN A 120 -28.50 -10.02 14.66
C ASN A 120 -29.59 -9.30 15.47
N THR A 121 -29.75 -8.00 15.26
CA THR A 121 -30.89 -7.22 15.74
C THR A 121 -31.43 -6.33 14.61
N PRO A 122 -32.68 -5.82 14.71
CA PRO A 122 -33.22 -4.88 13.72
C PRO A 122 -32.42 -3.58 13.62
N GLU A 123 -31.89 -3.09 14.74
CA GLU A 123 -31.14 -1.83 14.82
C GLU A 123 -29.73 -1.98 14.22
N TYR A 124 -29.11 -3.13 14.43
CA TYR A 124 -27.78 -3.47 13.91
C TYR A 124 -27.85 -4.81 13.17
N PRO A 125 -28.30 -4.82 11.91
CA PRO A 125 -28.42 -6.05 11.14
C PRO A 125 -27.03 -6.69 10.96
N ARG A 126 -26.85 -7.89 11.47
CA ARG A 126 -25.59 -8.64 11.38
C ARG A 126 -25.82 -9.93 10.62
N PHE A 127 -25.11 -10.12 9.53
CA PHE A 127 -25.30 -11.26 8.65
C PHE A 127 -24.01 -11.69 7.97
N ARG A 128 -23.99 -12.91 7.43
CA ARG A 128 -22.86 -13.44 6.67
C ARG A 128 -23.24 -13.60 5.22
N VAL A 129 -22.31 -13.27 4.34
CA VAL A 129 -22.44 -13.50 2.90
C VAL A 129 -21.48 -14.61 2.52
N MET A 130 -22.03 -15.75 2.08
CA MET A 130 -21.27 -16.88 1.58
C MET A 130 -21.24 -16.82 0.05
N LEU A 131 -20.03 -16.67 -0.50
CA LEU A 131 -19.80 -16.67 -1.94
C LEU A 131 -19.05 -17.95 -2.33
N PRO A 132 -19.70 -18.91 -3.01
CA PRO A 132 -19.01 -20.10 -3.50
C PRO A 132 -17.94 -19.68 -4.53
N LEU A 133 -16.73 -20.21 -4.35
CA LEU A 133 -15.65 -19.97 -5.29
C LEU A 133 -15.80 -20.88 -6.50
N LEU A 134 -15.54 -20.34 -7.69
CA LEU A 134 -15.54 -21.10 -8.94
C LEU A 134 -14.62 -22.33 -8.82
N ASP A 135 -13.40 -22.10 -8.34
CA ASP A 135 -12.39 -23.13 -8.06
C ASP A 135 -11.96 -23.08 -6.59
N ASP A 136 -11.49 -24.21 -6.05
CA ASP A 136 -10.91 -24.23 -4.71
C ASP A 136 -9.57 -23.47 -4.71
N VAL A 137 -9.43 -22.52 -3.80
CA VAL A 137 -8.22 -21.68 -3.69
C VAL A 137 -7.29 -22.26 -2.65
N LYS A 138 -6.08 -22.66 -3.07
CA LYS A 138 -5.08 -23.25 -2.18
C LYS A 138 -4.60 -22.26 -1.12
N ALA A 139 -4.08 -22.80 -0.02
CA ALA A 139 -3.57 -22.02 1.10
C ALA A 139 -2.50 -20.97 0.70
N GLU A 140 -1.63 -21.30 -0.25
CA GLU A 140 -0.60 -20.40 -0.77
C GLU A 140 -1.21 -19.21 -1.53
N ASP A 141 -2.09 -19.50 -2.49
CA ASP A 141 -2.78 -18.49 -3.30
C ASP A 141 -3.66 -17.58 -2.43
N TRP A 142 -4.37 -18.16 -1.45
CA TRP A 142 -5.18 -17.39 -0.52
C TRP A 142 -4.34 -16.40 0.30
N LYS A 143 -3.16 -16.82 0.77
CA LYS A 143 -2.24 -15.97 1.53
C LYS A 143 -1.64 -14.87 0.65
N GLU A 144 -1.28 -15.17 -0.59
CA GLU A 144 -0.80 -14.17 -1.55
C GLU A 144 -1.87 -13.09 -1.79
N ARG A 145 -3.12 -13.52 -1.98
CA ARG A 145 -4.25 -12.65 -2.37
C ARG A 145 -4.98 -12.02 -1.18
N GLN A 146 -4.52 -12.23 0.06
CA GLN A 146 -5.23 -11.77 1.26
C GLN A 146 -5.42 -10.25 1.30
N SER A 147 -4.39 -9.47 0.94
CA SER A 147 -4.49 -8.01 0.85
C SER A 147 -5.45 -7.56 -0.24
N ASP A 148 -5.48 -8.28 -1.36
CA ASP A 148 -6.34 -7.96 -2.49
C ASP A 148 -7.81 -8.13 -2.12
N MET A 149 -8.13 -9.23 -1.43
CA MET A 149 -9.48 -9.49 -0.93
C MET A 149 -9.93 -8.41 0.05
N LYS A 150 -9.06 -8.02 1.01
CA LYS A 150 -9.37 -6.93 1.96
C LYS A 150 -9.70 -5.63 1.26
N ALA A 151 -8.90 -5.26 0.26
CA ALA A 151 -9.11 -4.02 -0.49
C ALA A 151 -10.36 -4.08 -1.38
N PHE A 152 -10.61 -5.22 -2.03
CA PHE A 152 -11.76 -5.39 -2.92
C PHE A 152 -13.08 -5.32 -2.16
N PHE A 153 -13.18 -6.01 -1.01
CA PHE A 153 -14.42 -6.07 -0.23
C PHE A 153 -14.58 -4.94 0.79
N SER A 154 -13.64 -4.00 0.89
CA SER A 154 -13.72 -2.89 1.87
C SER A 154 -14.99 -2.03 1.79
N PRO A 155 -15.68 -1.87 0.63
CA PRO A 155 -16.94 -1.13 0.60
C PRO A 155 -18.08 -1.79 1.37
N ILE A 156 -18.01 -3.10 1.60
CA ILE A 156 -19.08 -3.88 2.25
C ILE A 156 -18.59 -4.69 3.45
N VAL A 157 -17.29 -4.74 3.76
CA VAL A 157 -16.75 -5.52 4.88
C VAL A 157 -15.76 -4.68 5.69
N GLN A 158 -16.10 -4.47 6.96
CA GLN A 158 -15.26 -3.74 7.92
C GLN A 158 -14.33 -4.69 8.69
N ASP A 159 -14.83 -5.85 9.15
CA ASP A 159 -13.99 -6.85 9.81
C ASP A 159 -13.18 -7.67 8.80
N THR A 160 -11.92 -7.28 8.62
CA THR A 160 -10.98 -7.96 7.72
C THR A 160 -10.49 -9.32 8.22
N SER A 161 -10.87 -9.75 9.44
CA SER A 161 -10.49 -11.05 9.99
C SER A 161 -11.08 -12.22 9.18
N CYS A 162 -12.21 -11.99 8.49
CA CYS A 162 -12.88 -12.97 7.63
C CYS A 162 -12.01 -13.50 6.47
N PHE A 163 -10.98 -12.73 6.07
CA PHE A 163 -9.99 -13.11 5.06
C PHE A 163 -8.81 -13.92 5.62
N THR A 164 -8.77 -14.21 6.91
CA THR A 164 -7.76 -15.12 7.47
C THR A 164 -8.03 -16.54 6.95
N LEU A 165 -6.98 -17.20 6.44
CA LEU A 165 -7.10 -18.52 5.79
C LEU A 165 -7.84 -19.52 6.68
N SER A 166 -7.47 -19.58 7.95
CA SER A 166 -8.10 -20.48 8.89
C SER A 166 -9.33 -19.90 9.59
N GLN A 167 -9.83 -18.71 9.25
CA GLN A 167 -10.98 -18.11 9.94
C GLN A 167 -12.19 -19.04 9.87
N GLY A 168 -12.63 -19.49 11.04
CA GLY A 168 -13.87 -20.25 11.21
C GLY A 168 -15.06 -19.31 11.37
N GLN A 169 -16.23 -19.77 10.96
CA GLN A 169 -17.47 -19.04 11.01
C GLN A 169 -18.55 -19.88 11.71
N ILE A 170 -19.61 -19.23 12.17
CA ILE A 170 -20.72 -19.89 12.84
C ILE A 170 -21.80 -20.21 11.81
N MET A 171 -22.15 -21.49 11.67
CA MET A 171 -23.27 -21.96 10.87
C MET A 171 -24.58 -21.32 11.31
N PRO A 172 -25.60 -21.31 10.43
CA PRO A 172 -26.85 -20.66 10.73
C PRO A 172 -27.52 -21.20 12.01
N CYS A 173 -27.75 -20.30 12.96
CA CYS A 173 -28.36 -20.57 14.27
C CYS A 173 -28.88 -19.26 14.86
N TYR A 174 -29.81 -19.35 15.81
CA TYR A 174 -30.36 -18.18 16.50
C TYR A 174 -30.45 -18.39 18.02
N PRO A 175 -30.49 -17.30 18.82
CA PRO A 175 -30.66 -17.39 20.27
C PRO A 175 -32.03 -17.95 20.69
N LEU A 176 -32.09 -18.50 21.91
CA LEU A 176 -33.34 -18.93 22.54
C LEU A 176 -34.42 -17.84 22.46
N GLY A 177 -35.60 -18.20 21.94
CA GLY A 177 -36.77 -17.34 21.75
C GLY A 177 -36.66 -16.34 20.59
N LYS A 178 -35.56 -16.31 19.84
CA LYS A 178 -35.27 -15.26 18.83
C LYS A 178 -35.34 -15.72 17.37
N LYS A 179 -36.10 -16.78 17.08
CA LYS A 179 -36.31 -17.26 15.70
C LYS A 179 -36.81 -16.18 14.74
N HIS A 180 -37.64 -15.25 15.23
CA HIS A 180 -38.19 -14.14 14.43
C HIS A 180 -37.14 -13.15 13.92
N LEU A 181 -35.90 -13.16 14.46
CA LEU A 181 -34.78 -12.37 13.97
C LEU A 181 -33.92 -13.11 12.95
N ALA A 182 -34.19 -14.39 12.70
CA ALA A 182 -33.46 -15.19 11.75
C ALA A 182 -33.98 -14.93 10.32
N PHE A 183 -33.06 -14.67 9.40
CA PHE A 183 -33.40 -14.48 7.99
C PHE A 183 -32.36 -15.11 7.07
N THR A 184 -32.80 -15.43 5.85
CA THR A 184 -31.97 -15.94 4.77
C THR A 184 -32.30 -15.24 3.47
N LYS A 185 -31.32 -15.21 2.57
CA LYS A 185 -31.52 -14.80 1.18
C LYS A 185 -30.55 -15.58 0.32
N ARG A 186 -30.99 -15.95 -0.87
CA ARG A 186 -30.09 -16.43 -1.93
C ARG A 186 -30.26 -15.54 -3.15
N ASN A 187 -29.15 -15.13 -3.73
CA ASN A 187 -29.11 -14.60 -5.09
C ASN A 187 -28.54 -15.68 -6.01
N GLN A 188 -29.19 -15.94 -7.14
CA GLN A 188 -28.67 -16.86 -8.15
C GLN A 188 -27.87 -16.08 -9.20
N GLY A 189 -26.69 -16.60 -9.56
CA GLY A 189 -25.77 -15.96 -10.48
C GLY A 189 -24.62 -16.88 -10.87
N VAL A 190 -23.48 -16.30 -11.25
CA VAL A 190 -22.25 -17.08 -11.52
C VAL A 190 -21.42 -17.25 -10.25
N PHE A 191 -20.65 -18.34 -10.16
CA PHE A 191 -19.73 -18.53 -9.03
C PHE A 191 -18.57 -17.54 -9.09
N PHE A 192 -18.09 -17.13 -7.91
CA PHE A 192 -17.09 -16.07 -7.80
C PHE A 192 -15.70 -16.65 -8.09
N SER A 193 -15.00 -16.13 -9.10
CA SER A 193 -13.58 -16.47 -9.30
C SER A 193 -12.69 -15.51 -8.52
N ILE A 194 -11.70 -16.02 -7.79
CA ILE A 194 -10.73 -15.18 -7.08
C ILE A 194 -9.93 -14.28 -8.04
N ASP A 195 -9.84 -14.64 -9.31
CA ASP A 195 -9.12 -13.87 -10.33
C ASP A 195 -9.89 -12.64 -10.81
N THR A 196 -11.17 -12.52 -10.44
CA THR A 196 -11.95 -11.28 -10.64
C THR A 196 -11.45 -10.13 -9.76
N ILE A 197 -10.80 -10.46 -8.64
CA ILE A 197 -10.23 -9.48 -7.71
C ILE A 197 -8.96 -8.92 -8.35
N PRO A 198 -8.88 -7.61 -8.63
CA PRO A 198 -7.64 -7.01 -9.11
C PRO A 198 -6.53 -7.28 -8.11
N LYS A 199 -5.39 -7.79 -8.57
CA LYS A 199 -4.20 -7.85 -7.73
C LYS A 199 -3.89 -6.43 -7.29
N VAL A 200 -3.88 -6.18 -5.97
CA VAL A 200 -3.26 -4.97 -5.48
C VAL A 200 -1.82 -5.13 -5.90
N LEU A 201 -1.39 -4.30 -6.85
CA LEU A 201 0.02 -4.12 -7.10
C LEU A 201 0.57 -3.63 -5.77
N LYS A 202 1.05 -4.56 -4.95
CA LYS A 202 2.07 -4.26 -3.98
C LYS A 202 3.15 -3.65 -4.84
N ARG A 203 3.17 -2.32 -4.86
CA ARG A 203 4.44 -1.64 -4.86
C ARG A 203 5.09 -2.16 -3.59
N ASP A 204 5.75 -3.31 -3.70
CA ASP A 204 7.02 -3.44 -3.03
C ASP A 204 7.64 -2.06 -3.20
N LEU A 205 8.05 -1.43 -2.10
CA LEU A 205 9.01 -0.34 -2.17
C LEU A 205 9.90 -0.73 -3.33
N VAL A 206 9.83 0.01 -4.45
CA VAL A 206 10.63 -0.31 -5.61
C VAL A 206 12.02 0.07 -5.16
N ILE A 207 12.60 -0.86 -4.39
CA ILE A 207 13.99 -1.17 -4.30
C ILE A 207 14.26 -1.54 -5.73
N ASP A 208 14.53 -0.50 -6.53
CA ASP A 208 14.96 -0.67 -7.89
C ASP A 208 16.10 -1.66 -7.77
N GLN A 209 15.92 -2.86 -8.30
CA GLN A 209 16.85 -3.97 -8.13
C GLN A 209 18.24 -3.63 -8.70
N PHE A 210 18.32 -2.57 -9.51
CA PHE A 210 19.55 -1.99 -10.04
C PHE A 210 20.09 -0.82 -9.19
N LYS A 211 19.38 -0.41 -8.12
CA LYS A 211 19.83 0.56 -7.13
C LYS A 211 20.18 -0.13 -5.82
N THR A 212 21.40 0.13 -5.36
CA THR A 212 21.86 -0.28 -4.04
C THR A 212 21.43 0.77 -3.00
N TYR A 213 20.98 0.31 -1.83
CA TYR A 213 20.52 1.18 -0.75
C TYR A 213 21.50 1.13 0.41
N GLN A 214 21.95 2.30 0.89
CA GLN A 214 22.82 2.38 2.07
C GLN A 214 21.99 2.15 3.33
N ARG A 215 22.26 1.07 4.07
CA ARG A 215 21.82 0.92 5.46
C ARG A 215 22.93 1.47 6.36
N ASN A 216 22.59 2.44 7.20
CA ASN A 216 23.55 3.00 8.15
C ASN A 216 23.78 2.02 9.32
N ALA A 217 25.04 1.84 9.72
CA ALA A 217 25.40 1.21 10.99
C ALA A 217 25.32 2.27 12.11
N TYR A 218 24.75 1.92 13.27
CA TYR A 218 24.80 2.81 14.44
C TYR A 218 26.24 2.92 14.95
N SER A 219 26.64 4.10 15.44
CA SER A 219 27.95 4.25 16.08
C SER A 219 28.02 3.43 17.38
N ASP A 220 29.23 3.02 17.79
CA ASP A 220 29.44 2.29 19.05
C ASP A 220 28.84 3.03 20.25
N ASP A 221 28.97 4.37 20.30
CA ASP A 221 28.38 5.21 21.34
C ASP A 221 26.85 5.15 21.35
N THR A 222 26.22 5.12 20.18
CA THR A 222 24.75 5.00 20.06
C THR A 222 24.27 3.63 20.53
N ILE A 223 25.02 2.58 20.22
CA ILE A 223 24.73 1.22 20.65
C ILE A 223 24.86 1.11 22.18
N LEU A 224 25.86 1.77 22.77
CA LEU A 224 26.08 1.82 24.21
C LEU A 224 24.96 2.56 24.96
N ASP A 225 24.56 3.75 24.50
CA ASP A 225 23.43 4.50 25.08
C ASP A 225 22.12 3.70 25.01
N TYR A 226 21.92 3.00 23.89
CA TYR A 226 20.75 2.16 23.68
C TYR A 226 20.70 0.97 24.65
N VAL A 227 21.79 0.21 24.79
CA VAL A 227 21.82 -0.93 25.73
C VAL A 227 21.64 -0.48 27.17
N ASP A 228 22.19 0.68 27.54
CA ASP A 228 22.06 1.21 28.89
C ASP A 228 20.60 1.53 29.20
N CYS A 229 19.91 2.28 28.33
CA CYS A 229 18.50 2.60 28.50
C CYS A 229 17.59 1.37 28.52
N VAL A 230 17.79 0.42 27.60
CA VAL A 230 17.01 -0.82 27.56
C VAL A 230 17.24 -1.66 28.81
N SER A 231 18.48 -1.78 29.28
CA SER A 231 18.81 -2.58 30.47
C SER A 231 18.23 -1.98 31.75
N ILE A 232 18.13 -0.64 31.84
CA ILE A 232 17.45 0.07 32.95
C ILE A 232 15.95 -0.19 32.89
N ALA A 233 15.33 -0.02 31.73
CA ALA A 233 13.89 -0.21 31.57
C ALA A 233 13.45 -1.67 31.83
N LEU A 234 14.34 -2.63 31.60
CA LEU A 234 14.09 -4.06 31.81
C LEU A 234 14.63 -4.61 33.14
N GLN A 235 15.02 -3.75 34.06
CA GLN A 235 15.68 -4.16 35.30
C GLN A 235 14.87 -5.24 36.05
N GLY A 236 15.51 -6.37 36.35
CA GLY A 236 14.91 -7.48 37.10
C GLY A 236 13.71 -8.18 36.44
N SER A 237 13.43 -7.89 35.16
CA SER A 237 12.18 -8.32 34.51
C SER A 237 12.31 -9.60 33.67
N LEU A 238 13.52 -9.94 33.22
CA LEU A 238 13.71 -11.00 32.23
C LEU A 238 13.96 -12.36 32.89
N GLU A 239 13.17 -13.34 32.47
CA GLU A 239 13.42 -14.76 32.75
C GLU A 239 14.62 -15.27 31.94
N ARG A 240 15.19 -16.40 32.38
CA ARG A 240 16.46 -16.95 31.87
C ARG A 240 16.57 -17.03 30.34
N SER A 241 15.53 -17.46 29.64
CA SER A 241 15.54 -17.56 28.17
C SER A 241 15.58 -16.19 27.48
N LYS A 242 14.86 -15.21 28.02
CA LYS A 242 14.82 -13.84 27.49
C LYS A 242 16.08 -13.07 27.81
N ALA A 243 16.66 -13.27 29.00
CA ALA A 243 17.96 -12.71 29.36
C ALA A 243 19.09 -13.27 28.49
N PHE A 244 19.01 -14.56 28.11
CA PHE A 244 19.95 -15.13 27.15
C PHE A 244 19.83 -14.49 25.75
N ILE A 245 18.60 -14.24 25.27
CA ILE A 245 18.38 -13.54 24.00
C ILE A 245 18.96 -12.12 24.06
N PHE A 246 18.77 -11.40 25.17
CA PHE A 246 19.36 -10.08 25.39
C PHE A 246 20.90 -10.12 25.40
N ALA A 247 21.50 -11.16 26.01
CA ALA A 247 22.95 -11.37 25.98
C ALA A 247 23.47 -11.66 24.57
N CYS A 248 22.77 -12.48 23.77
CA CYS A 248 23.09 -12.68 22.36
C CYS A 248 23.05 -11.38 21.57
N TRP A 249 22.08 -10.50 21.84
CA TRP A 249 22.00 -9.19 21.22
C TRP A 249 23.14 -8.25 21.66
N CYS A 250 23.54 -8.24 22.94
CA CYS A 250 24.68 -7.44 23.41
C CYS A 250 25.98 -7.85 22.70
N VAL A 251 26.30 -9.15 22.70
CA VAL A 251 27.48 -9.70 22.02
C VAL A 251 27.45 -9.39 20.51
N ALA A 252 26.25 -9.39 19.91
CA ALA A 252 26.08 -9.07 18.50
C ALA A 252 26.51 -7.67 18.10
N ASN A 253 26.40 -6.73 19.03
CA ASN A 253 26.73 -5.35 18.84
C ASN A 253 28.07 -4.99 19.53
N GLY A 254 28.93 -5.98 19.79
CA GLY A 254 30.25 -5.77 20.39
C GLY A 254 30.24 -5.50 21.90
N ILE A 255 29.08 -5.51 22.56
CA ILE A 255 28.95 -5.26 24.01
C ILE A 255 29.23 -6.57 24.75
N ASN A 256 30.37 -6.62 25.45
CA ASN A 256 30.81 -7.80 26.19
C ASN A 256 30.68 -7.66 27.71
N ASP A 257 30.15 -6.54 28.21
CA ASP A 257 30.01 -6.28 29.64
C ASP A 257 28.81 -7.06 30.24
N PRO A 258 29.04 -8.02 31.16
CA PRO A 258 27.98 -8.79 31.80
C PRO A 258 27.02 -7.95 32.65
N GLN A 259 27.39 -6.74 33.07
CA GLN A 259 26.56 -5.89 33.95
C GLN A 259 25.22 -5.54 33.31
N TYR A 260 25.16 -5.34 31.98
CA TYR A 260 23.90 -5.06 31.29
C TYR A 260 22.94 -6.26 31.35
N VAL A 261 23.48 -7.48 31.21
CA VAL A 261 22.70 -8.73 31.30
C VAL A 261 22.33 -9.04 32.74
N GLU A 262 23.20 -8.74 33.70
CA GLU A 262 22.91 -8.85 35.12
C GLU A 262 21.73 -7.97 35.51
N ARG A 263 21.73 -6.70 35.07
CA ARG A 263 20.71 -5.71 35.40
C ARG A 263 19.31 -6.18 35.04
N VAL A 264 19.14 -6.85 33.89
CA VAL A 264 17.84 -7.30 33.39
C VAL A 264 17.37 -8.64 33.98
N LEU A 265 18.25 -9.42 34.61
CA LEU A 265 17.94 -10.76 35.11
C LEU A 265 17.00 -10.71 36.31
N ARG A 266 15.91 -11.49 36.23
CA ARG A 266 15.01 -11.70 37.38
C ARG A 266 15.74 -12.40 38.53
N TYR A 267 15.45 -11.98 39.76
CA TYR A 267 16.01 -12.56 40.99
C TYR A 267 15.81 -14.08 41.08
N ASP A 268 16.81 -14.78 41.60
CA ASP A 268 16.84 -16.24 41.78
C ASP A 268 17.60 -16.56 43.06
N ALA A 269 16.99 -17.37 43.92
CA ALA A 269 17.52 -17.67 45.26
C ALA A 269 18.72 -18.64 45.25
N ASN A 270 18.97 -19.34 44.14
CA ASN A 270 19.94 -20.44 44.09
C ASN A 270 21.30 -20.08 43.45
N LYS A 271 21.40 -18.93 42.76
CA LYS A 271 22.62 -18.46 42.08
C LYS A 271 22.65 -16.93 42.04
N THR A 272 23.84 -16.35 42.10
CA THR A 272 23.97 -14.89 41.98
C THR A 272 23.60 -14.42 40.55
N ALA A 273 23.08 -13.20 40.42
CA ALA A 273 22.71 -12.63 39.12
C ALA A 273 23.93 -12.47 38.20
N TYR A 274 25.07 -12.05 38.76
CA TYR A 274 26.33 -11.86 38.06
C TYR A 274 26.89 -13.15 37.44
N GLU A 275 26.94 -14.27 38.17
CA GLU A 275 27.44 -15.55 37.65
C GLU A 275 26.58 -16.07 36.49
N ARG A 276 25.26 -15.85 36.56
CA ARG A 276 24.34 -16.20 35.48
C ARG A 276 24.53 -15.29 34.26
N ALA A 277 24.75 -13.99 34.47
CA ALA A 277 25.04 -13.05 33.40
C ALA A 277 26.32 -13.44 32.65
N ILE A 278 27.42 -13.76 33.37
CA ILE A 278 28.66 -14.26 32.76
C ILE A 278 28.42 -15.54 31.97
N ALA A 279 27.68 -16.51 32.53
CA ALA A 279 27.36 -17.75 31.83
C ALA A 279 26.55 -17.50 30.55
N HIS A 280 25.61 -16.55 30.58
CA HIS A 280 24.87 -16.13 29.39
C HIS A 280 25.77 -15.48 28.35
N MET A 281 26.68 -14.58 28.74
CA MET A 281 27.64 -13.93 27.84
C MET A 281 28.61 -14.93 27.18
N ILE A 282 29.13 -15.90 27.95
CA ILE A 282 30.01 -16.96 27.43
C ILE A 282 29.25 -17.84 26.43
N ASN A 283 28.02 -18.23 26.75
CA ASN A 283 27.21 -19.06 25.86
C ASN A 283 26.77 -18.30 24.60
N ALA A 284 26.44 -17.02 24.74
CA ALA A 284 26.11 -16.12 23.63
C ALA A 284 27.30 -15.99 22.67
N SER A 285 28.51 -15.74 23.20
CA SER A 285 29.74 -15.65 22.41
C SER A 285 30.04 -16.93 21.62
N LYS A 286 29.70 -18.11 22.17
CA LYS A 286 29.85 -19.41 21.49
C LYS A 286 28.76 -19.70 20.46
N SER A 287 27.58 -19.10 20.62
CA SER A 287 26.38 -19.38 19.83
C SER A 287 26.04 -18.25 18.85
N PHE A 288 26.82 -17.17 18.85
CA PHE A 288 26.52 -15.92 18.17
C PHE A 288 26.31 -16.09 16.66
N MET A 289 27.06 -16.99 16.00
CA MET A 289 26.89 -17.28 14.57
C MET A 289 25.50 -17.84 14.20
N ASN A 290 24.76 -18.44 15.16
CA ASN A 290 23.41 -18.96 14.92
C ASN A 290 22.31 -17.89 15.09
N TYR A 291 22.64 -16.71 15.64
CA TYR A 291 21.71 -15.60 15.90
C TYR A 291 21.98 -14.36 15.02
N CYS A 292 23.00 -14.40 14.15
CA CYS A 292 23.39 -13.33 13.21
C CYS A 292 22.45 -13.19 11.99
N GLY A 293 21.14 -13.41 12.18
CA GLY A 293 20.11 -13.13 11.20
C GLY A 293 19.34 -11.88 11.60
N ASN A 294 19.87 -10.71 11.26
CA ASN A 294 19.27 -9.37 11.31
C ASN A 294 19.28 -8.61 12.65
N ASN A 295 19.40 -7.28 12.49
CA ASN A 295 18.98 -6.20 13.40
C ASN A 295 17.49 -6.28 13.88
N TYR A 296 16.82 -7.42 13.70
CA TYR A 296 15.42 -7.69 14.05
C TYR A 296 15.10 -7.48 15.54
N HIS A 297 16.11 -7.56 16.41
CA HIS A 297 15.91 -7.44 17.85
C HIS A 297 15.89 -5.98 18.36
N MET A 298 16.38 -5.00 17.59
CA MET A 298 16.26 -3.57 17.95
C MET A 298 14.79 -3.13 18.00
N GLY A 299 13.96 -3.59 17.06
CA GLY A 299 12.52 -3.32 17.08
C GLY A 299 11.76 -4.00 18.24
N PHE A 300 12.34 -5.05 18.84
CA PHE A 300 11.73 -5.73 19.99
C PHE A 300 11.89 -4.92 21.28
N TYR A 301 13.04 -4.25 21.44
CA TYR A 301 13.39 -3.50 22.64
C TYR A 301 13.08 -2.00 22.54
N SER A 302 12.81 -1.47 21.35
CA SER A 302 12.52 -0.06 21.12
C SER A 302 11.34 0.50 21.92
N LYS A 303 10.34 -0.33 22.22
CA LYS A 303 9.21 0.03 23.09
C LYS A 303 9.61 0.38 24.54
N HIS A 304 10.84 0.06 24.94
CA HIS A 304 11.38 0.33 26.27
C HIS A 304 12.23 1.61 26.31
N LEU A 305 12.37 2.32 25.19
CA LEU A 305 13.08 3.59 25.14
C LEU A 305 12.16 4.74 25.62
N PRO A 306 12.72 5.75 26.31
CA PRO A 306 12.02 7.00 26.58
C PRO A 306 11.47 7.66 25.30
N ALA A 307 10.33 8.35 25.39
CA ALA A 307 9.72 9.05 24.25
C ALA A 307 10.61 10.17 23.68
N ASP A 308 11.51 10.69 24.51
CA ASP A 308 12.52 11.71 24.25
C ASP A 308 13.94 11.13 24.09
N PHE A 309 14.10 9.80 23.99
CA PHE A 309 15.40 9.16 23.82
C PHE A 309 16.09 9.70 22.56
N TRP A 310 17.09 10.56 22.80
CA TRP A 310 17.79 11.34 21.80
C TRP A 310 19.18 10.77 21.56
N ILE A 311 19.50 10.52 20.30
CA ILE A 311 20.84 10.13 19.87
C ILE A 311 21.62 11.42 19.57
N LYS A 312 22.53 11.82 20.47
CA LYS A 312 23.50 12.92 20.27
C LYS A 312 24.51 12.64 19.14
N HIS A 313 24.49 11.45 18.56
CA HIS A 313 25.47 10.94 17.61
C HIS A 313 24.80 10.23 16.44
N ALA A 314 24.18 10.99 15.53
CA ALA A 314 23.63 10.45 14.29
C ALA A 314 24.66 9.49 13.63
N PRO A 315 24.22 8.38 13.01
CA PRO A 315 25.12 7.37 12.43
C PRO A 315 26.24 8.00 11.62
N GLN A 316 27.50 7.75 11.98
CA GLN A 316 28.62 8.15 11.13
C GLN A 316 28.62 7.26 9.89
N ALA A 317 28.69 7.91 8.72
CA ALA A 317 28.50 7.27 7.44
C ALA A 317 29.54 6.18 7.18
N GLU A 318 29.17 4.90 7.27
CA GLU A 318 29.92 3.86 6.57
C GLU A 318 29.55 3.88 5.09
N THR A 319 30.54 4.19 4.25
CA THR A 319 30.39 4.21 2.79
C THR A 319 30.24 2.79 2.24
N PHE A 320 29.01 2.32 2.08
CA PHE A 320 28.72 1.32 1.06
C PHE A 320 28.87 2.01 -0.31
N LYS A 321 29.90 1.62 -1.05
CA LYS A 321 30.19 2.20 -2.37
C LYS A 321 29.18 1.63 -3.36
N PHE A 322 28.56 2.51 -4.15
CA PHE A 322 27.84 2.11 -5.36
C PHE A 322 28.67 1.08 -6.12
N ASP A 323 27.99 0.13 -6.77
CA ASP A 323 28.62 -0.58 -7.86
C ASP A 323 29.04 0.48 -8.90
N ARG A 324 30.33 0.81 -8.91
CA ARG A 324 30.92 1.78 -9.85
C ARG A 324 30.80 1.29 -11.31
N THR A 325 30.33 0.05 -11.53
CA THR A 325 30.14 -0.53 -12.85
C THR A 325 28.74 -0.30 -13.44
N PHE A 326 27.75 0.16 -12.66
CA PHE A 326 26.42 0.47 -13.21
C PHE A 326 26.42 1.78 -13.99
N ASP A 327 26.56 1.67 -15.31
CA ASP A 327 26.35 2.77 -16.25
C ASP A 327 24.90 2.80 -16.74
N ARG A 328 24.12 3.73 -16.16
CA ARG A 328 22.72 3.93 -16.52
C ARG A 328 22.51 4.29 -18.00
N PHE A 329 23.50 4.92 -18.65
CA PHE A 329 23.39 5.32 -20.05
C PHE A 329 23.53 4.11 -20.95
N SER A 330 24.57 3.29 -20.73
CA SER A 330 24.72 1.99 -21.38
C SER A 330 23.49 1.09 -21.18
N GLN A 331 22.92 1.05 -19.97
CA GLN A 331 21.69 0.31 -19.69
C GLN A 331 20.50 0.86 -20.48
N ALA A 332 20.27 2.18 -20.46
CA ALA A 332 19.13 2.79 -21.15
C ALA A 332 19.25 2.65 -22.69
N LYS A 333 20.47 2.71 -23.22
CA LYS A 333 20.75 2.47 -24.64
C LYS A 333 20.49 1.01 -25.02
N LYS A 334 20.92 0.07 -24.17
CA LYS A 334 20.63 -1.37 -24.34
C LYS A 334 19.12 -1.63 -24.31
N GLU A 335 18.40 -1.11 -23.32
CA GLU A 335 16.94 -1.23 -23.23
C GLU A 335 16.25 -0.68 -24.48
N ALA A 336 16.66 0.52 -24.93
CA ALA A 336 16.09 1.12 -26.11
C ALA A 336 16.34 0.27 -27.37
N ASN A 337 17.53 -0.28 -27.54
CA ASN A 337 17.85 -1.17 -28.66
C ASN A 337 17.01 -2.46 -28.62
N GLU A 338 16.91 -3.11 -27.46
CA GLU A 338 16.14 -4.36 -27.29
C GLU A 338 14.65 -4.16 -27.57
N LYS A 339 14.10 -2.99 -27.22
CA LYS A 339 12.68 -2.66 -27.38
C LYS A 339 12.36 -1.86 -28.65
N GLY A 340 13.36 -1.58 -29.49
CA GLY A 340 13.18 -0.79 -30.71
C GLY A 340 12.81 0.68 -30.47
N TRP A 341 13.20 1.25 -29.33
CA TRP A 341 12.95 2.66 -28.99
C TRP A 341 14.03 3.57 -29.57
N SER A 342 13.66 4.82 -29.87
CA SER A 342 14.65 5.85 -30.20
C SER A 342 15.35 6.31 -28.93
N TYR A 343 16.69 6.45 -28.96
CA TYR A 343 17.49 6.82 -27.80
C TYR A 343 18.31 8.09 -28.07
N TYR A 344 18.28 9.02 -27.11
CA TYR A 344 19.03 10.26 -27.17
C TYR A 344 19.68 10.57 -25.82
N GLU A 345 20.86 11.17 -25.88
CA GLU A 345 21.61 11.65 -24.71
C GLU A 345 21.71 13.17 -24.77
N LEU A 346 21.46 13.82 -23.64
CA LEU A 346 21.65 15.25 -23.44
C LEU A 346 22.89 15.50 -22.58
N PRO A 347 23.82 16.37 -23.01
CA PRO A 347 24.93 16.80 -22.15
C PRO A 347 24.40 17.58 -20.94
N VAL A 348 25.27 17.86 -19.97
CA VAL A 348 24.92 18.57 -18.73
C VAL A 348 24.20 19.90 -18.99
N THR A 349 24.67 20.66 -19.97
CA THR A 349 24.09 21.95 -20.37
C THR A 349 22.93 21.82 -21.35
N GLY A 350 22.76 20.67 -21.98
CA GLY A 350 21.79 20.45 -23.05
C GLY A 350 20.35 20.52 -22.55
N ARG A 351 19.47 21.04 -23.40
CA ARG A 351 18.02 21.11 -23.17
C ARG A 351 17.27 20.24 -24.17
N TYR A 352 16.15 19.69 -23.73
CA TYR A 352 15.31 18.84 -24.57
C TYR A 352 14.85 19.53 -25.87
N GLY A 353 14.67 20.85 -25.86
CA GLY A 353 14.35 21.63 -27.06
C GLY A 353 15.38 21.48 -28.20
N GLU A 354 16.65 21.24 -27.90
CA GLU A 354 17.69 21.00 -28.92
C GLU A 354 17.46 19.69 -29.70
N LEU A 355 16.79 18.73 -29.07
CA LEU A 355 16.46 17.42 -29.66
C LEU A 355 15.06 17.36 -30.23
N HIS A 356 14.14 18.22 -29.77
CA HIS A 356 12.72 18.12 -30.06
C HIS A 356 12.44 18.05 -31.57
N ASP A 357 13.05 18.93 -32.35
CA ASP A 357 12.89 18.99 -33.81
C ASP A 357 13.51 17.79 -34.54
N GLN A 358 14.50 17.13 -33.92
CA GLN A 358 15.14 15.93 -34.44
C GLN A 358 14.31 14.67 -34.17
N ILE A 359 13.45 14.72 -33.15
CA ILE A 359 12.55 13.62 -32.81
C ILE A 359 11.41 13.61 -33.83
N GLY A 360 11.52 12.73 -34.83
CA GLY A 360 10.44 12.48 -35.78
C GLY A 360 9.23 11.80 -35.13
N TYR A 361 8.41 12.55 -34.39
CA TYR A 361 7.14 12.08 -33.84
C TYR A 361 6.22 11.56 -34.97
N VAL A 362 5.59 10.42 -34.75
CA VAL A 362 4.70 9.80 -35.75
C VAL A 362 3.24 10.16 -35.47
N TYR A 363 2.38 10.02 -36.48
CA TYR A 363 0.92 10.06 -36.29
C TYR A 363 0.49 9.01 -35.25
N GLY A 364 -0.49 9.35 -34.41
CA GLY A 364 -0.93 8.47 -33.33
C GLY A 364 -0.22 8.72 -31.99
N ASN A 365 -0.06 7.67 -31.19
CA ASN A 365 0.40 7.74 -29.81
C ASN A 365 1.91 7.56 -29.71
N ASN A 366 2.57 8.55 -29.14
CA ASN A 366 4.00 8.56 -28.89
C ASN A 366 4.26 8.57 -27.38
N PHE A 367 5.34 7.93 -26.96
CA PHE A 367 5.77 7.92 -25.56
C PHE A 367 7.15 8.54 -25.42
N LEU A 368 7.27 9.60 -24.62
CA LEU A 368 8.53 10.26 -24.29
C LEU A 368 8.93 9.96 -22.85
N ILE A 369 9.94 9.10 -22.69
CA ILE A 369 10.60 8.80 -21.42
C ILE A 369 11.79 9.74 -21.26
N SER A 370 11.61 10.89 -20.61
CA SER A 370 12.66 11.92 -20.48
C SER A 370 12.96 12.24 -19.03
N ASP A 371 14.24 12.21 -18.66
CA ASP A 371 14.69 12.53 -17.29
C ASP A 371 14.16 13.92 -16.81
N CYS A 372 13.97 14.09 -15.50
CA CYS A 372 13.41 15.32 -14.92
C CYS A 372 14.35 16.53 -15.10
N GLY A 373 13.82 17.73 -15.33
CA GLY A 373 14.68 18.93 -15.48
C GLY A 373 15.44 19.01 -16.81
N THR A 374 15.01 18.25 -17.82
CA THR A 374 15.50 18.37 -19.21
C THR A 374 14.91 19.58 -19.95
N GLY A 375 13.87 20.22 -19.40
CA GLY A 375 13.13 21.31 -20.07
C GLY A 375 12.01 20.82 -21.00
N LYS A 376 11.57 19.57 -20.82
CA LYS A 376 10.52 18.93 -21.63
C LYS A 376 9.20 19.73 -21.68
N SER A 377 8.63 20.07 -20.52
CA SER A 377 7.37 20.81 -20.42
C SER A 377 7.51 22.25 -20.95
N HIS A 378 8.64 22.91 -20.70
CA HIS A 378 8.93 24.23 -21.26
C HIS A 378 9.03 24.21 -22.79
N THR A 379 9.57 23.14 -23.38
CA THR A 379 9.65 23.00 -24.83
C THR A 379 8.25 22.87 -25.43
N MET A 380 7.43 21.97 -24.88
CA MET A 380 6.05 21.76 -25.35
C MET A 380 5.13 22.97 -25.13
N MET A 381 5.36 23.73 -24.05
CA MET A 381 4.63 24.99 -23.80
C MET A 381 4.86 26.02 -24.91
N ASN A 382 6.09 26.11 -25.45
CA ASN A 382 6.43 27.09 -26.47
C ASN A 382 6.09 26.63 -27.90
N ASP A 383 5.66 25.38 -28.09
CA ASP A 383 5.17 24.92 -29.39
C ASP A 383 3.69 25.32 -29.56
N PRO A 384 3.34 26.24 -30.50
CA PRO A 384 1.97 26.67 -30.72
C PRO A 384 1.05 25.53 -31.19
N MET A 385 1.60 24.46 -31.77
CA MET A 385 0.84 23.29 -32.25
C MET A 385 0.57 22.25 -31.16
N CYS A 386 0.97 22.52 -29.92
CA CYS A 386 0.74 21.64 -28.78
C CYS A 386 -0.40 22.13 -27.87
N ILE A 387 -1.18 21.21 -27.29
CA ILE A 387 -1.98 21.45 -26.10
C ILE A 387 -1.39 20.62 -24.97
N VAL A 388 -1.02 21.24 -23.84
CA VAL A 388 -0.40 20.55 -22.71
C VAL A 388 -1.43 20.28 -21.62
N LEU A 389 -1.57 19.01 -21.27
CA LEU A 389 -2.36 18.55 -20.14
C LEU A 389 -1.45 18.12 -18.99
N SER A 390 -1.68 18.71 -17.83
CA SER A 390 -0.93 18.46 -16.60
C SER A 390 -1.83 17.86 -15.52
N PRO A 391 -1.31 17.05 -14.59
CA PRO A 391 -2.16 16.43 -13.57
C PRO A 391 -2.63 17.42 -12.49
N TYR A 392 -1.87 18.47 -12.21
CA TYR A 392 -2.16 19.40 -11.13
C TYR A 392 -2.18 20.84 -11.62
N THR A 393 -3.01 21.68 -10.99
CA THR A 393 -3.17 23.09 -11.38
C THR A 393 -1.84 23.84 -11.38
N LEU A 394 -0.96 23.59 -10.40
CA LEU A 394 0.36 24.23 -10.34
C LEU A 394 1.22 23.93 -11.57
N LEU A 395 1.17 22.70 -12.08
CA LEU A 395 1.91 22.32 -13.29
C LEU A 395 1.27 22.92 -14.54
N ALA A 396 -0.07 22.96 -14.60
CA ALA A 396 -0.79 23.62 -15.70
C ALA A 396 -0.52 25.14 -15.74
N GLU A 397 -0.43 25.79 -14.58
CA GLU A 397 -0.06 27.20 -14.41
C GLU A 397 1.38 27.44 -14.91
N GLN A 398 2.32 26.55 -14.57
CA GLN A 398 3.71 26.63 -15.05
C GLN A 398 3.86 26.47 -16.56
N THR A 399 2.93 25.76 -17.21
CA THR A 399 2.90 25.58 -18.67
C THR A 399 1.94 26.56 -19.37
N THR A 400 1.48 27.61 -18.69
CA THR A 400 0.59 28.63 -19.30
C THR A 400 1.28 29.29 -20.48
N LYS A 401 0.61 29.27 -21.63
CA LYS A 401 1.11 29.85 -22.88
C LYS A 401 1.00 31.37 -22.89
N ARG A 402 1.71 32.00 -23.83
CA ARG A 402 1.70 33.43 -24.05
C ARG A 402 1.16 33.76 -25.44
N ASP A 403 0.52 34.91 -25.56
CA ASP A 403 0.15 35.49 -26.85
C ASP A 403 1.38 36.03 -27.62
N ALA A 404 1.15 36.54 -28.82
CA ALA A 404 2.21 37.10 -29.68
C ALA A 404 2.92 38.31 -29.06
N ASP A 405 2.26 39.02 -28.14
CA ASP A 405 2.80 40.19 -27.44
C ASP A 405 3.52 39.81 -26.12
N GLY A 406 3.51 38.52 -25.77
CA GLY A 406 4.17 37.97 -24.59
C GLY A 406 3.30 37.98 -23.32
N ASN A 407 2.03 38.35 -23.39
CA ASN A 407 1.11 38.29 -22.25
C ASN A 407 0.64 36.87 -22.00
N LEU A 408 0.40 36.51 -20.73
CA LEU A 408 -0.11 35.18 -20.39
C LEU A 408 -1.56 35.02 -20.83
N TYR A 409 -1.86 33.89 -21.46
CA TYR A 409 -3.23 33.47 -21.67
C TYR A 409 -3.90 33.09 -20.34
N PRO A 410 -5.26 32.95 -20.31
CA PRO A 410 -5.97 32.42 -19.16
C PRO A 410 -5.36 31.12 -18.63
N MET A 411 -5.05 31.11 -17.34
CA MET A 411 -4.46 29.94 -16.67
C MET A 411 -5.46 28.80 -16.56
N ASN A 412 -4.98 27.57 -16.71
CA ASN A 412 -5.79 26.34 -16.59
C ASN A 412 -7.05 26.34 -17.49
N ASP A 413 -6.87 26.76 -18.74
CA ASP A 413 -7.91 26.76 -19.75
C ASP A 413 -7.41 26.03 -21.01
N ILE A 414 -8.07 24.92 -21.32
CA ILE A 414 -7.65 23.99 -22.37
C ILE A 414 -7.72 24.61 -23.76
N PHE A 415 -8.61 25.59 -23.97
CA PHE A 415 -8.75 26.29 -25.24
C PHE A 415 -7.61 27.30 -25.49
N TYR A 416 -6.77 27.55 -24.49
CA TYR A 416 -5.57 28.37 -24.58
C TYR A 416 -4.27 27.54 -24.54
N GLY A 417 -4.38 26.21 -24.67
CA GLY A 417 -3.25 25.32 -24.91
C GLY A 417 -2.50 24.80 -23.68
N SER A 418 -2.94 25.12 -22.45
CA SER A 418 -2.41 24.51 -21.21
C SER A 418 -3.48 24.38 -20.13
N ALA A 419 -3.67 23.16 -19.62
CA ALA A 419 -4.73 22.87 -18.65
C ALA A 419 -4.48 21.63 -17.79
N THR A 420 -5.31 21.44 -16.77
CA THR A 420 -5.36 20.18 -16.02
C THR A 420 -6.12 19.09 -16.76
N TYR A 421 -5.91 17.83 -16.37
CA TYR A 421 -6.67 16.69 -16.92
C TYR A 421 -8.19 16.88 -16.82
N ASP A 422 -8.69 17.54 -15.77
CA ASP A 422 -10.12 17.78 -15.56
C ASP A 422 -10.76 18.65 -16.65
N GLN A 423 -9.97 19.49 -17.32
CA GLN A 423 -10.45 20.34 -18.42
C GLN A 423 -10.65 19.57 -19.72
N ALA A 424 -10.16 18.32 -19.82
CA ALA A 424 -10.41 17.47 -20.99
C ALA A 424 -11.91 17.23 -21.24
N GLU A 425 -12.73 17.18 -20.17
CA GLU A 425 -14.20 17.10 -20.31
C GLU A 425 -14.78 18.32 -21.00
N LYS A 426 -14.25 19.51 -20.70
CA LYS A 426 -14.74 20.76 -21.31
C LYS A 426 -14.48 20.77 -22.80
N LEU A 427 -13.27 20.39 -23.23
CA LEU A 427 -12.94 20.28 -24.66
C LEU A 427 -13.79 19.21 -25.34
N TYR A 428 -13.93 18.03 -24.72
CA TYR A 428 -14.74 16.95 -25.29
C TYR A 428 -16.19 17.37 -25.51
N ASN A 429 -16.80 18.00 -24.50
CA ASN A 429 -18.18 18.48 -24.58
C ASN A 429 -18.34 19.62 -25.60
N ASP A 430 -17.40 20.57 -25.63
CA ASP A 430 -17.40 21.66 -26.60
C ASP A 430 -17.35 21.11 -28.03
N TYR A 431 -16.42 20.18 -28.30
CA TYR A 431 -16.30 19.50 -29.59
C TYR A 431 -17.60 18.79 -30.01
N LEU A 432 -18.24 18.04 -29.09
CA LEU A 432 -19.52 17.38 -29.36
C LEU A 432 -20.66 18.38 -29.62
N SER A 433 -20.59 19.57 -29.03
CA SER A 433 -21.59 20.64 -29.17
C SER A 433 -21.33 21.59 -30.34
N GLY A 434 -20.34 21.31 -31.19
CA GLY A 434 -20.03 22.09 -32.39
C GLY A 434 -18.85 23.07 -32.26
N GLY A 435 -18.10 23.05 -31.14
CA GLY A 435 -16.78 23.71 -31.05
C GLY A 435 -16.79 25.22 -30.80
N LYS A 436 -17.91 25.81 -30.36
CA LYS A 436 -18.06 27.26 -30.24
C LYS A 436 -17.02 27.91 -29.32
N LYS A 437 -16.66 27.28 -28.20
CA LYS A 437 -15.65 27.85 -27.29
C LYS A 437 -14.25 27.82 -27.88
N ASN A 438 -13.92 26.76 -28.62
CA ASN A 438 -12.68 26.72 -29.38
C ASN A 438 -12.62 27.84 -30.42
N GLU A 439 -13.70 28.04 -31.19
CA GLU A 439 -13.80 29.10 -32.20
C GLU A 439 -13.62 30.51 -31.61
N GLU A 440 -14.21 30.77 -30.44
CA GLU A 440 -14.09 32.05 -29.73
C GLU A 440 -12.70 32.28 -29.10
N ALA A 441 -11.92 31.22 -28.89
CA ALA A 441 -10.59 31.27 -28.30
C ALA A 441 -9.49 31.31 -29.38
N LEU A 442 -8.68 30.25 -29.49
CA LEU A 442 -7.57 30.17 -30.45
C LEU A 442 -7.93 29.42 -31.73
N ASN A 443 -9.18 28.98 -31.86
CA ASN A 443 -9.74 28.29 -33.02
C ASN A 443 -8.84 27.16 -33.54
N TYR A 444 -8.46 26.27 -32.62
CA TYR A 444 -7.54 25.18 -32.90
C TYR A 444 -8.14 24.14 -33.86
N ASP A 445 -7.38 23.74 -34.88
CA ASP A 445 -7.67 22.52 -35.65
C ASP A 445 -6.97 21.32 -35.00
N TYR A 446 -7.71 20.63 -34.12
CA TYR A 446 -7.17 19.50 -33.37
C TYR A 446 -6.55 18.43 -34.28
N LYS A 447 -7.05 18.22 -35.52
CA LYS A 447 -6.55 17.20 -36.45
C LYS A 447 -5.14 17.47 -36.95
N GLU A 448 -4.65 18.70 -36.81
CA GLU A 448 -3.28 19.09 -37.12
C GLU A 448 -2.38 19.24 -35.88
N MET A 449 -2.98 19.26 -34.70
CA MET A 449 -2.31 19.51 -33.43
C MET A 449 -1.77 18.26 -32.73
N THR A 450 -0.96 18.54 -31.70
CA THR A 450 -0.41 17.55 -30.78
C THR A 450 -1.02 17.72 -29.40
N LEU A 451 -1.55 16.66 -28.82
CA LEU A 451 -1.91 16.62 -27.40
C LEU A 451 -0.73 16.09 -26.60
N VAL A 452 -0.23 16.86 -25.64
CA VAL A 452 0.82 16.45 -24.73
C VAL A 452 0.19 16.12 -23.38
N ILE A 453 0.40 14.90 -22.91
CA ILE A 453 -0.02 14.47 -21.57
C ILE A 453 1.23 14.46 -20.68
N ASP A 454 1.46 15.58 -19.99
CA ASP A 454 2.57 15.71 -19.05
C ASP A 454 2.30 14.90 -17.77
N GLU A 455 3.39 14.42 -17.17
CA GLU A 455 3.39 13.52 -16.03
C GLU A 455 2.37 12.38 -16.16
N CYS A 456 2.38 11.71 -17.32
CA CYS A 456 1.38 10.71 -17.73
C CYS A 456 1.25 9.52 -16.76
N HIS A 457 2.23 9.33 -15.86
CA HIS A 457 2.16 8.35 -14.78
C HIS A 457 0.94 8.53 -13.86
N VAL A 458 0.40 9.74 -13.78
CA VAL A 458 -0.80 10.05 -12.99
C VAL A 458 -2.06 9.40 -13.58
N LEU A 459 -2.10 9.16 -14.90
CA LEU A 459 -3.26 8.55 -15.56
C LEU A 459 -3.60 7.15 -15.01
N TYR A 460 -2.59 6.35 -14.67
CA TYR A 460 -2.82 5.01 -14.07
C TYR A 460 -2.72 5.01 -12.54
N ASN A 461 -2.03 5.98 -11.92
CA ASN A 461 -1.91 6.07 -10.46
C ASN A 461 -3.13 6.70 -9.76
N SER A 462 -3.92 7.51 -10.46
CA SER A 462 -5.06 8.24 -9.90
C SER A 462 -6.40 7.80 -10.50
N SER A 463 -6.43 6.67 -11.19
CA SER A 463 -7.61 6.12 -11.89
C SER A 463 -8.80 5.88 -10.95
N ASN A 464 -8.54 5.53 -9.69
CA ASN A 464 -9.58 5.24 -8.69
C ASN A 464 -10.41 6.46 -8.29
N PHE A 465 -9.83 7.67 -8.32
CA PHE A 465 -10.52 8.89 -7.86
C PHE A 465 -10.65 9.99 -8.94
N ARG A 466 -9.94 9.88 -10.07
CA ARG A 466 -10.04 10.81 -11.21
C ARG A 466 -10.59 10.16 -12.49
N ARG A 467 -11.41 9.11 -12.32
CA ARG A 467 -11.92 8.28 -13.42
C ARG A 467 -12.58 9.10 -14.55
N LYS A 468 -13.34 10.13 -14.20
CA LYS A 468 -14.09 10.97 -15.16
C LYS A 468 -13.15 11.80 -16.04
N ALA A 469 -12.24 12.54 -15.42
CA ALA A 469 -11.19 13.30 -16.10
C ALA A 469 -10.30 12.41 -16.98
N ILE A 470 -9.83 11.27 -16.44
CA ILE A 470 -8.98 10.34 -17.19
C ILE A 470 -9.70 9.76 -18.41
N ARG A 471 -10.98 9.36 -18.27
CA ARG A 471 -11.80 8.94 -19.42
C ARG A 471 -11.90 10.03 -20.47
N ALA A 472 -12.10 11.28 -20.05
CA ALA A 472 -12.18 12.40 -20.97
C ALA A 472 -10.85 12.64 -21.71
N VAL A 473 -9.70 12.53 -21.03
CA VAL A 473 -8.38 12.58 -21.67
C VAL A 473 -8.29 11.53 -22.79
N PHE A 474 -8.63 10.27 -22.49
CA PHE A 474 -8.63 9.20 -23.51
C PHE A 474 -9.63 9.44 -24.66
N SER A 475 -10.77 10.07 -24.38
CA SER A 475 -11.76 10.42 -25.41
C SER A 475 -11.23 11.48 -26.36
N ILE A 476 -10.60 12.55 -25.86
CA ILE A 476 -10.12 13.65 -26.69
C ILE A 476 -8.87 13.29 -27.49
N MET A 477 -8.07 12.30 -27.05
CA MET A 477 -6.88 11.83 -27.79
C MET A 477 -7.16 11.55 -29.27
N LYS A 478 -8.33 11.00 -29.58
CA LYS A 478 -8.75 10.65 -30.94
C LYS A 478 -8.98 11.86 -31.86
N LEU A 479 -9.08 13.05 -31.29
CA LEU A 479 -9.26 14.29 -32.03
C LEU A 479 -7.93 14.82 -32.59
N PHE A 480 -6.80 14.40 -32.02
CA PHE A 480 -5.49 14.94 -32.32
C PHE A 480 -4.74 14.14 -33.37
N LYS A 481 -3.91 14.84 -34.17
CA LYS A 481 -2.96 14.19 -35.09
C LYS A 481 -2.03 13.25 -34.36
N ARG A 482 -1.55 13.73 -33.21
CA ARG A 482 -0.48 13.13 -32.42
C ARG A 482 -0.78 13.30 -30.96
N VAL A 483 -0.48 12.27 -30.18
CA VAL A 483 -0.53 12.33 -28.72
C VAL A 483 0.84 11.98 -28.19
N ILE A 484 1.39 12.78 -27.28
CA ILE A 484 2.68 12.53 -26.64
C ILE A 484 2.45 12.31 -25.15
N PHE A 485 2.66 11.09 -24.68
CA PHE A 485 2.69 10.75 -23.27
C PHE A 485 4.09 11.05 -22.74
N MET A 486 4.19 11.91 -21.72
CA MET A 486 5.48 12.37 -21.22
C MET A 486 5.64 12.06 -19.73
N SER A 487 6.77 11.44 -19.37
CA SER A 487 7.11 11.17 -17.96
C SER A 487 8.59 10.84 -17.80
N GLY A 488 9.16 11.15 -16.63
CA GLY A 488 10.52 10.70 -16.27
C GLY A 488 10.58 9.27 -15.74
N THR A 489 9.45 8.72 -15.31
CA THR A 489 9.40 7.45 -14.55
C THR A 489 8.44 6.43 -15.12
N ALA A 490 7.43 6.84 -15.91
CA ALA A 490 6.52 5.90 -16.54
C ALA A 490 7.19 5.11 -17.66
N ARG A 491 6.56 3.99 -17.97
CA ARG A 491 6.94 3.07 -19.03
C ARG A 491 5.70 2.75 -19.88
N PRO A 492 5.85 2.56 -21.21
CA PRO A 492 4.75 2.21 -22.11
C PRO A 492 3.93 1.02 -21.63
N GLU A 493 4.59 0.01 -21.05
CA GLU A 493 4.00 -1.24 -20.58
C GLU A 493 3.00 -1.05 -19.41
N TYR A 494 3.01 0.12 -18.76
CA TYR A 494 2.05 0.45 -17.71
C TYR A 494 0.66 0.83 -18.25
N PHE A 495 0.51 0.98 -19.57
CA PHE A 495 -0.74 1.36 -20.22
C PHE A 495 -1.28 0.20 -21.05
N SER A 496 -2.03 -0.71 -20.43
CA SER A 496 -2.56 -1.91 -21.09
C SER A 496 -3.48 -1.62 -22.28
N ASN A 497 -4.14 -0.47 -22.30
CA ASN A 497 -5.14 -0.10 -23.31
C ASN A 497 -4.64 0.93 -24.33
N VAL A 498 -3.33 1.23 -24.35
CA VAL A 498 -2.75 2.22 -25.27
C VAL A 498 -1.65 1.54 -26.07
N HIS A 499 -1.86 1.44 -27.39
CA HIS A 499 -0.77 1.12 -28.30
C HIS A 499 0.06 2.38 -28.55
N PHE A 500 1.38 2.27 -28.43
CA PHE A 500 2.33 3.35 -28.74
C PHE A 500 3.05 3.06 -30.04
N ASP A 501 2.84 3.92 -31.03
CA ASP A 501 3.44 3.84 -32.36
C ASP A 501 4.93 4.18 -32.33
N LYS A 502 5.36 5.00 -31.37
CA LYS A 502 6.78 5.33 -31.16
C LYS A 502 7.10 5.59 -29.70
N VAL A 503 8.23 5.08 -29.24
CA VAL A 503 8.78 5.35 -27.90
C VAL A 503 10.15 5.99 -28.04
N ILE A 504 10.37 7.05 -27.27
CA ILE A 504 11.59 7.85 -27.24
C ILE A 504 12.12 7.87 -25.82
N ARG A 505 13.39 7.48 -25.64
CA ARG A 505 14.12 7.57 -24.38
C ARG A 505 15.15 8.68 -24.47
N VAL A 506 15.03 9.66 -23.58
CA VAL A 506 16.00 10.75 -23.43
C VAL A 506 16.64 10.70 -22.05
N CYS A 507 17.96 10.58 -22.01
CA CYS A 507 18.74 10.59 -20.78
C CYS A 507 19.62 11.85 -20.72
N LYS A 508 19.69 12.52 -19.57
CA LYS A 508 20.50 13.74 -19.42
C LYS A 508 21.63 13.54 -18.43
N HIS A 509 22.86 13.91 -18.79
CA HIS A 509 23.97 13.97 -17.83
C HIS A 509 23.69 15.02 -16.75
N TYR A 510 23.84 14.65 -15.49
CA TYR A 510 23.75 15.57 -14.36
C TYR A 510 25.12 15.70 -13.70
N PRO A 511 25.50 16.90 -13.23
CA PRO A 511 26.80 17.13 -12.62
C PRO A 511 26.85 16.64 -11.16
N PHE A 512 25.72 16.22 -10.58
CA PHE A 512 25.61 15.85 -9.18
C PHE A 512 25.53 14.33 -8.99
N THR A 513 26.10 13.85 -7.88
CA THR A 513 25.93 12.47 -7.43
C THR A 513 24.73 12.38 -6.50
N LYS A 514 23.76 11.52 -6.82
CA LYS A 514 22.62 11.26 -5.93
C LYS A 514 23.07 10.35 -4.79
N LYS A 515 22.90 10.81 -3.55
CA LYS A 515 23.04 9.99 -2.34
C LYS A 515 21.65 9.65 -1.79
N ILE A 516 21.43 8.40 -1.43
CA ILE A 516 20.18 7.94 -0.80
C ILE A 516 20.58 7.24 0.49
N SER A 517 20.06 7.72 1.61
CA SER A 517 20.24 7.13 2.94
C SER A 517 18.88 6.72 3.46
N ILE A 518 18.75 5.48 3.94
CA ILE A 518 17.52 4.96 4.53
C ILE A 518 17.71 4.83 6.04
N PHE A 519 16.74 5.30 6.81
CA PHE A 519 16.71 5.21 8.26
C PHE A 519 15.41 4.52 8.69
N ASP A 520 15.52 3.63 9.68
CA ASP A 520 14.38 3.03 10.36
C ASP A 520 14.36 3.57 11.80
N HIS A 521 13.29 4.27 12.19
CA HIS A 521 13.23 4.98 13.47
C HIS A 521 11.80 5.22 13.95
N HIS A 522 11.56 5.07 15.26
CA HIS A 522 10.23 5.31 15.87
C HIS A 522 9.88 6.80 16.00
N ASN A 523 10.87 7.68 16.07
CA ASN A 523 10.70 9.14 16.06
C ASN A 523 11.26 9.71 14.75
N VAL A 524 10.49 9.59 13.68
CA VAL A 524 10.88 10.06 12.32
C VAL A 524 11.08 11.57 12.26
N TYR A 525 10.34 12.33 13.07
CA TYR A 525 10.39 13.78 13.10
C TYR A 525 11.67 14.32 13.75
N GLY A 526 12.12 13.71 14.85
CA GLY A 526 13.39 14.07 15.49
C GLY A 526 14.60 13.83 14.59
N LEU A 527 14.56 12.74 13.81
CA LEU A 527 15.58 12.46 12.80
C LEU A 527 15.57 13.52 11.69
N ALA A 528 14.40 13.86 11.14
CA ALA A 528 14.28 14.89 10.12
C ALA A 528 14.84 16.24 10.59
N TYR A 529 14.50 16.64 11.83
CA TYR A 529 15.03 17.86 12.46
C TYR A 529 16.56 17.88 12.54
N SER A 530 17.18 16.81 13.03
CA SER A 530 18.64 16.70 13.13
C SER A 530 19.33 16.81 11.76
N LEU A 531 18.78 16.15 10.74
CA LEU A 531 19.32 16.21 9.38
C LEU A 531 19.20 17.61 8.77
N ILE A 532 18.11 18.32 9.06
CA ILE A 532 17.92 19.70 8.59
C ILE A 532 18.91 20.63 9.27
N GLN A 533 19.14 20.50 10.59
CA GLN A 533 20.13 21.32 11.30
C GLN A 533 21.57 21.11 10.83
N GLN A 534 21.89 19.92 10.31
CA GLN A 534 23.20 19.61 9.74
C GLN A 534 23.37 20.12 8.30
N SER A 535 22.28 20.55 7.65
CA SER A 535 22.28 21.00 6.25
C SER A 535 22.23 22.52 6.16
N ASN A 536 23.17 23.10 5.42
CA ASN A 536 23.11 24.53 5.06
C ASN A 536 22.27 24.79 3.79
N LEU A 537 21.66 23.76 3.22
CA LEU A 537 20.84 23.84 2.01
C LEU A 537 19.35 23.68 2.36
N PRO A 538 18.45 24.38 1.64
CA PRO A 538 17.01 24.14 1.75
C PRO A 538 16.67 22.67 1.46
N GLY A 539 15.84 22.10 2.33
CA GLY A 539 15.34 20.72 2.20
C GLY A 539 13.85 20.68 1.86
N ILE A 540 13.41 19.56 1.28
CA ILE A 540 11.99 19.24 1.11
C ILE A 540 11.65 18.08 2.04
N ILE A 541 10.66 18.26 2.91
CA ILE A 541 10.10 17.19 3.72
C ILE A 541 8.79 16.74 3.07
N LEU A 542 8.66 15.43 2.83
CA LEU A 542 7.43 14.82 2.33
C LEU A 542 6.82 13.99 3.46
N VAL A 543 5.55 14.25 3.78
CA VAL A 543 4.78 13.56 4.81
C VAL A 543 3.44 13.08 4.25
N ASN A 544 2.78 12.15 4.94
CA ASN A 544 1.60 11.46 4.43
C ASN A 544 0.29 12.20 4.70
N SER A 545 0.22 13.03 5.74
CA SER A 545 -0.99 13.76 6.12
C SER A 545 -0.73 15.25 6.35
N LYS A 546 -1.80 16.05 6.35
CA LYS A 546 -1.74 17.48 6.68
C LYS A 546 -1.49 17.70 8.18
N GLU A 547 -2.05 16.83 9.02
CA GLU A 547 -1.83 16.85 10.48
C GLU A 547 -0.34 16.73 10.82
N ASP A 548 0.39 15.86 10.13
CA ASP A 548 1.85 15.73 10.29
C ASP A 548 2.60 17.04 9.99
N ILE A 549 2.12 17.83 9.02
CA ILE A 549 2.74 19.12 8.65
C ILE A 549 2.57 20.11 9.80
N GLU A 550 1.35 20.23 10.33
CA GLU A 550 1.03 21.11 11.46
C GLU A 550 1.85 20.73 12.69
N ASP A 551 1.94 19.43 12.99
CA ASP A 551 2.72 18.90 14.12
C ASP A 551 4.22 19.19 13.96
N ILE A 552 4.80 19.02 12.78
CA ILE A 552 6.20 19.34 12.50
C ILE A 552 6.45 20.84 12.71
N ILE A 553 5.63 21.71 12.11
CA ILE A 553 5.79 23.17 12.20
C ILE A 553 5.70 23.63 13.65
N LYS A 554 4.74 23.08 14.41
CA LYS A 554 4.55 23.41 15.83
C LYS A 554 5.70 22.91 16.69
N LYS A 555 6.18 21.70 16.44
CA LYS A 555 7.21 21.03 17.25
C LYS A 555 8.62 21.58 17.02
N TYR A 556 8.91 22.07 15.81
CA TYR A 556 10.21 22.62 15.42
C TYR A 556 10.10 24.10 15.03
N SER A 557 9.50 24.89 15.91
CA SER A 557 9.22 26.31 15.69
C SER A 557 10.46 27.19 15.53
N ASP A 558 11.64 26.66 15.83
CA ASP A 558 12.95 27.27 15.61
C ASP A 558 13.41 27.20 14.14
N LEU A 559 12.76 26.39 13.30
CA LEU A 559 13.04 26.28 11.87
C LEU A 559 12.01 27.06 11.03
N LYS A 560 12.45 27.55 9.86
CA LYS A 560 11.57 28.21 8.90
C LYS A 560 11.00 27.22 7.90
N PHE A 561 9.68 27.04 7.91
CA PHE A 561 8.96 26.20 6.97
C PHE A 561 8.18 27.02 5.93
N LYS A 562 8.05 26.47 4.72
CA LYS A 562 7.05 26.89 3.74
C LYS A 562 6.10 25.71 3.53
N GLU A 563 4.87 25.84 4.01
CA GLU A 563 3.85 24.82 3.82
C GLU A 563 3.39 24.79 2.35
N ILE A 564 3.25 23.59 1.79
CA ILE A 564 2.67 23.37 0.47
C ILE A 564 1.64 22.25 0.60
N THR A 565 0.37 22.61 0.70
CA THR A 565 -0.76 21.67 0.69
C THR A 565 -1.73 22.03 -0.45
N ALA A 566 -2.77 21.21 -0.64
CA ALA A 566 -3.84 21.54 -1.58
C ALA A 566 -4.62 22.81 -1.19
N ASP A 567 -4.57 23.22 0.09
CA ASP A 567 -5.45 24.24 0.66
C ASP A 567 -4.75 25.60 0.87
N THR A 568 -3.43 25.64 1.07
CA THR A 568 -2.66 26.86 1.42
C THR A 568 -2.36 27.80 0.24
N LYS A 569 -3.17 27.77 -0.83
CA LYS A 569 -2.91 28.46 -2.10
C LYS A 569 -3.19 29.98 -2.12
N SER A 570 -3.25 30.65 -0.96
CA SER A 570 -3.39 32.11 -0.89
C SER A 570 -2.45 32.67 0.15
N ASP A 571 -1.21 32.96 -0.25
CA ASP A 571 -0.64 34.30 -0.09
C ASP A 571 0.81 34.36 -0.62
N THR A 572 0.97 35.31 -1.54
CA THR A 572 2.17 36.08 -1.91
C THR A 572 3.49 35.39 -2.31
N ASP A 573 3.91 35.80 -3.52
CA ASP A 573 5.27 35.86 -4.06
C ASP A 573 6.04 34.55 -4.26
N VAL A 574 5.90 34.05 -5.49
CA VAL A 574 6.88 33.18 -6.14
C VAL A 574 7.91 34.07 -6.85
N ALA A 575 9.06 34.26 -6.23
CA ALA A 575 10.32 34.47 -6.95
C ALA A 575 11.37 33.53 -6.33
N PRO A 576 12.28 32.97 -7.14
CA PRO A 576 13.21 31.91 -6.74
C PRO A 576 14.21 32.29 -5.65
#